data_AF-A0A978S484-F1
#
_entry.id   AF-A0A978S484-F1
#
_cell.length_a   1.000
_cell.length_b   1.000
_cell.length_c   1.000
_cell.angle_alpha   90.00
_cell.angle_beta   90.00
_cell.angle_gamma   90.00
#
_symmetry.space_group_name_H-M   'P 1'
#
loop_
_entity.id
_entity.type
_entity.pdbx_description
1 polymer ?
#
loop_
_entity_poly.entity_id
_entity_poly.type
_entity_poly.pdbx_seq_one_letter_code
_entity_poly.pdbx_strand_id
1 'polypeptide(L)'
;MKISLKQIGGNFWWHWFLGTMGAFFLSLLLIEVGEKPDLGVGYGLIGGAVIGLAQSWVLKEYIAHSWRWMWMSVIAWGLVGGSSVGVVGWITPAGEAIVFRAIYGALHGAAFGIWMGVAQWFALRHNINRAWRWPWILALCWSVGLGLGWTFGGVLRLLTGMFLGELVGLTIAWLAVASLTGIALNRLLSDAKKTAGN
;
A
#
# COMPACT_ATOMS: atom_id res chain seq x y z
N MET A 1 -24.81 18.45 -2.99
CA MET A 1 -24.36 17.68 -1.81
C MET A 1 -23.10 18.36 -1.27
N LYS A 2 -23.14 18.99 -0.09
CA LYS A 2 -22.01 19.75 0.47
C LYS A 2 -20.93 18.77 0.94
N ILE A 3 -19.75 18.86 0.36
CA ILE A 3 -18.55 18.15 0.84
C ILE A 3 -18.21 18.76 2.21
N SER A 4 -18.26 17.96 3.28
CA SER A 4 -17.78 18.37 4.60
C SER A 4 -16.25 18.47 4.55
N LEU A 5 -15.74 19.68 4.34
CA LEU A 5 -14.31 19.93 4.18
C LEU A 5 -13.62 20.06 5.55
N LYS A 6 -13.45 18.93 6.26
CA LYS A 6 -12.60 18.85 7.48
C LYS A 6 -11.19 19.39 7.16
N GLN A 7 -10.46 19.84 8.18
CA GLN A 7 -9.08 20.33 8.00
C GLN A 7 -8.21 19.15 7.53
N ILE A 8 -7.79 19.19 6.25
CA ILE A 8 -6.87 18.23 5.66
C ILE A 8 -5.46 18.67 6.06
N GLY A 9 -4.75 17.86 6.83
CA GLY A 9 -3.50 18.24 7.48
C GLY A 9 -2.81 17.06 8.18
N GLY A 10 -1.92 17.33 9.12
CA GLY A 10 -1.17 16.29 9.86
C GLY A 10 -2.07 15.24 10.54
N ASN A 11 -3.29 15.62 10.89
CA ASN A 11 -4.27 14.69 11.45
C ASN A 11 -4.66 13.58 10.46
N PHE A 12 -4.90 13.90 9.18
CA PHE A 12 -5.19 12.88 8.16
C PHE A 12 -4.01 11.92 8.00
N TRP A 13 -2.79 12.45 7.94
CA TRP A 13 -1.59 11.64 7.76
C TRP A 13 -1.43 10.61 8.89
N TRP A 14 -1.62 11.02 10.15
CA TRP A 14 -1.54 10.11 11.29
C TRP A 14 -2.61 9.01 11.25
N HIS A 15 -3.87 9.37 10.97
CA HIS A 15 -4.94 8.38 10.84
C HIS A 15 -4.69 7.40 9.70
N TRP A 16 -4.19 7.90 8.56
CA TRP A 16 -3.84 7.07 7.41
C TRP A 16 -2.70 6.10 7.72
N PHE A 17 -1.63 6.63 8.31
CA PHE A 17 -0.45 5.87 8.69
C PHE A 17 -0.80 4.78 9.70
N LEU A 18 -1.42 5.16 10.83
CA LEU A 18 -1.80 4.22 11.89
C LEU A 18 -2.85 3.22 11.41
N GLY A 19 -3.83 3.65 10.63
CA GLY A 19 -4.85 2.77 10.06
C GLY A 19 -4.24 1.74 9.12
N THR A 20 -3.32 2.14 8.25
CA THR A 20 -2.63 1.23 7.32
C THR A 20 -1.71 0.27 8.07
N MET A 21 -0.91 0.77 9.03
CA MET A 21 -0.01 -0.07 9.83
C MET A 21 -0.75 -1.05 10.73
N GLY A 22 -1.79 -0.59 11.42
CA GLY A 22 -2.64 -1.46 12.26
C GLY A 22 -3.31 -2.55 11.42
N ALA A 23 -3.78 -2.21 10.22
CA ALA A 23 -4.35 -3.19 9.30
C ALA A 23 -3.30 -4.17 8.75
N PHE A 24 -2.07 -3.73 8.50
CA PHE A 24 -0.97 -4.62 8.15
C PHE A 24 -0.70 -5.63 9.28
N PHE A 25 -0.51 -5.18 10.53
CA PHE A 25 -0.29 -6.09 11.65
C PHE A 25 -1.47 -7.03 11.90
N LEU A 26 -2.71 -6.54 11.76
CA LEU A 26 -3.89 -7.39 11.83
C LEU A 26 -3.90 -8.45 10.72
N SER A 27 -3.49 -8.08 9.51
CA SER A 27 -3.42 -9.02 8.39
C SER A 27 -2.40 -10.15 8.63
N LEU A 28 -1.35 -9.91 9.43
CA LEU A 28 -0.38 -10.95 9.79
C LEU A 28 -0.96 -12.05 10.69
N LEU A 29 -2.11 -11.80 11.35
CA LEU A 29 -2.84 -12.84 12.09
C LEU A 29 -3.65 -13.76 11.16
N LEU A 30 -3.82 -13.35 9.90
CA LEU A 30 -4.69 -14.02 8.91
C LEU A 30 -3.91 -14.55 7.70
N ILE A 31 -2.72 -13.99 7.45
CA ILE A 31 -1.88 -14.26 6.30
C ILE A 31 -0.51 -14.64 6.82
N GLU A 32 -0.09 -15.85 6.49
CA GLU A 32 1.27 -16.29 6.75
C GLU A 32 2.23 -15.54 5.83
N VAL A 33 3.28 -14.96 6.40
CA VAL A 33 4.37 -14.37 5.61
C VAL A 33 5.27 -15.50 5.17
N GLY A 34 5.44 -15.66 3.86
CA GLY A 34 6.18 -16.77 3.27
C GLY A 34 7.06 -16.36 2.10
N GLU A 35 7.81 -17.33 1.59
CA GLU A 35 8.52 -17.20 0.33
C GLU A 35 7.57 -17.50 -0.85
N LYS A 36 7.89 -16.99 -2.03
CA LYS A 36 7.12 -17.30 -3.26
C LYS A 36 7.26 -18.81 -3.55
N PRO A 37 6.19 -19.56 -3.89
CA PRO A 37 4.92 -19.13 -4.47
C PRO A 37 3.68 -19.23 -3.55
N ASP A 38 3.84 -19.33 -2.23
CA ASP A 38 2.79 -19.89 -1.36
C ASP A 38 1.55 -19.00 -1.14
N LEU A 39 1.59 -17.73 -1.58
CA LEU A 39 0.48 -16.78 -1.44
C LEU A 39 -0.24 -16.54 -2.78
N GLY A 40 -1.47 -17.05 -2.88
CA GLY A 40 -2.36 -16.89 -4.03
C GLY A 40 -3.47 -15.84 -3.87
N VAL A 41 -4.47 -15.91 -4.77
CA VAL A 41 -5.63 -14.99 -4.82
C VAL A 41 -6.33 -14.83 -3.48
N GLY A 42 -6.54 -15.91 -2.73
CA GLY A 42 -7.27 -15.90 -1.45
C GLY A 42 -6.62 -14.97 -0.42
N TYR A 43 -5.30 -15.09 -0.23
CA TYR A 43 -4.55 -14.20 0.67
C TYR A 43 -4.55 -12.76 0.18
N GLY A 44 -4.46 -12.54 -1.13
CA GLY A 44 -4.64 -11.21 -1.73
C GLY A 44 -6.00 -10.60 -1.39
N LEU A 45 -7.08 -11.35 -1.52
CA LEU A 45 -8.43 -10.87 -1.19
C LEU A 45 -8.57 -10.52 0.30
N ILE A 46 -8.07 -11.38 1.19
CA ILE A 46 -8.12 -11.17 2.65
C ILE A 46 -7.30 -9.94 3.03
N GLY A 47 -6.06 -9.86 2.59
CA GLY A 47 -5.16 -8.74 2.90
C GLY A 47 -5.69 -7.44 2.31
N GLY A 48 -6.16 -7.47 1.07
CA GLY A 48 -6.79 -6.34 0.42
C GLY A 48 -8.06 -5.86 1.11
N ALA A 49 -8.85 -6.76 1.70
CA ALA A 49 -10.03 -6.41 2.49
C ALA A 49 -9.65 -5.72 3.79
N VAL A 50 -8.71 -6.29 4.54
CA VAL A 50 -8.26 -5.73 5.83
C VAL A 50 -7.65 -4.34 5.64
N ILE A 51 -6.69 -4.21 4.73
CA ILE A 51 -6.03 -2.92 4.43
C ILE A 51 -7.03 -1.94 3.81
N GLY A 52 -7.80 -2.39 2.81
CA GLY A 52 -8.74 -1.56 2.08
C GLY A 52 -9.86 -1.01 2.96
N LEU A 53 -10.37 -1.81 3.92
CA LEU A 53 -11.39 -1.39 4.88
C LEU A 53 -10.84 -0.31 5.83
N ALA A 54 -9.66 -0.52 6.40
CA ALA A 54 -9.04 0.45 7.30
C ALA A 54 -8.78 1.79 6.59
N GLN A 55 -8.22 1.74 5.39
CA GLN A 55 -7.98 2.95 4.57
C GLN A 55 -9.28 3.63 4.15
N SER A 56 -10.31 2.85 3.77
CA SER A 56 -11.63 3.36 3.42
C SER A 56 -12.30 4.06 4.62
N TRP A 57 -12.09 3.55 5.83
CA TRP A 57 -12.59 4.16 7.07
C TRP A 57 -11.93 5.51 7.34
N VAL A 58 -10.63 5.64 7.10
CA VAL A 58 -9.93 6.94 7.19
C VAL A 58 -10.46 7.91 6.13
N LEU A 59 -10.66 7.43 4.90
CA LEU A 59 -11.11 8.23 3.76
C LEU A 59 -12.57 8.68 3.86
N LYS A 60 -13.41 8.01 4.64
CA LYS A 60 -14.85 8.31 4.74
C LYS A 60 -15.14 9.74 5.19
N GLU A 61 -14.21 10.36 5.93
CA GLU A 61 -14.33 11.74 6.38
C GLU A 61 -13.99 12.77 5.28
N TYR A 62 -13.41 12.35 4.16
CA TYR A 62 -12.80 13.24 3.16
C TYR A 62 -13.33 13.07 1.74
N ILE A 63 -13.79 11.88 1.36
CA ILE A 63 -14.32 11.60 0.02
C ILE A 63 -15.69 10.91 0.09
N ALA A 64 -16.58 11.24 -0.84
CA ALA A 64 -17.85 10.55 -0.96
C ALA A 64 -17.62 9.13 -1.51
N HIS A 65 -18.42 8.17 -1.03
CA HIS A 65 -18.32 6.76 -1.43
C HIS A 65 -16.94 6.13 -1.18
N SER A 66 -16.32 6.42 -0.04
CA SER A 66 -15.01 5.84 0.33
C SER A 66 -15.00 4.31 0.31
N TRP A 67 -16.15 3.66 0.46
CA TRP A 67 -16.32 2.20 0.32
C TRP A 67 -15.85 1.66 -1.05
N ARG A 68 -15.82 2.48 -2.10
CA ARG A 68 -15.24 2.11 -3.40
C ARG A 68 -13.74 1.84 -3.30
N TRP A 69 -13.03 2.54 -2.41
CA TRP A 69 -11.61 2.31 -2.15
C TRP A 69 -11.34 0.88 -1.68
N MET A 70 -12.18 0.39 -0.76
CA MET A 70 -12.09 -0.96 -0.22
C MET A 70 -12.22 -1.99 -1.34
N TRP A 71 -13.30 -1.93 -2.13
CA TRP A 71 -13.50 -2.91 -3.21
C TRP A 71 -12.43 -2.85 -4.29
N MET A 72 -12.00 -1.66 -4.69
CA MET A 72 -10.91 -1.52 -5.66
C MET A 72 -9.61 -2.11 -5.11
N SER A 73 -9.34 -1.97 -3.81
CA SER A 73 -8.18 -2.57 -3.17
C SER A 73 -8.31 -4.09 -3.07
N VAL A 74 -9.47 -4.63 -2.69
CA VAL A 74 -9.74 -6.09 -2.64
C VAL A 74 -9.53 -6.72 -4.01
N ILE A 75 -10.15 -6.16 -5.05
CA ILE A 75 -10.06 -6.67 -6.41
C ILE A 75 -8.61 -6.63 -6.89
N ALA A 76 -7.92 -5.50 -6.70
CA ALA A 76 -6.55 -5.35 -7.15
C ALA A 76 -5.60 -6.32 -6.44
N TRP A 77 -5.69 -6.45 -5.11
CA TRP A 77 -4.87 -7.41 -4.38
C TRP A 77 -5.19 -8.86 -4.76
N GLY A 78 -6.47 -9.20 -4.99
CA GLY A 78 -6.86 -10.53 -5.48
C GLY A 78 -6.29 -10.83 -6.86
N LEU A 79 -6.38 -9.89 -7.80
CA LEU A 79 -5.83 -10.03 -9.15
C LEU A 79 -4.30 -10.16 -9.13
N VAL A 80 -3.61 -9.31 -8.38
CA VAL A 80 -2.15 -9.39 -8.24
C VAL A 80 -1.76 -10.71 -7.57
N GLY A 81 -2.49 -11.17 -6.55
CA GLY A 81 -2.27 -12.45 -5.90
C GLY A 81 -2.47 -13.67 -6.81
N GLY A 82 -3.24 -13.55 -7.89
CA GLY A 82 -3.35 -14.57 -8.94
C GLY A 82 -2.35 -14.43 -10.07
N SER A 83 -1.49 -13.41 -10.03
CA SER A 83 -0.53 -13.10 -11.10
C SER A 83 0.89 -13.53 -10.73
N SER A 84 1.80 -13.45 -11.71
CA SER A 84 3.23 -13.66 -11.47
C SER A 84 3.87 -12.61 -10.56
N VAL A 85 3.22 -11.47 -10.29
CA VAL A 85 3.70 -10.47 -9.32
C VAL A 85 3.56 -11.02 -7.89
N GLY A 86 2.49 -11.76 -7.61
CA GLY A 86 2.19 -12.32 -6.30
C GLY A 86 1.80 -11.26 -5.27
N VAL A 87 1.50 -11.69 -4.05
CA VAL A 87 1.05 -10.80 -2.97
C VAL A 87 2.24 -10.08 -2.31
N VAL A 88 2.91 -9.19 -3.05
CA VAL A 88 4.21 -8.58 -2.67
C VAL A 88 4.24 -7.84 -1.32
N GLY A 89 3.08 -7.50 -0.75
CA GLY A 89 2.98 -6.97 0.60
C GLY A 89 3.24 -7.99 1.72
N TRP A 90 3.26 -9.29 1.40
CA TRP A 90 3.41 -10.39 2.36
C TRP A 90 4.40 -11.48 1.89
N ILE A 91 5.13 -11.24 0.78
CA ILE A 91 6.12 -12.18 0.24
C ILE A 91 7.52 -11.59 0.38
N THR A 92 8.48 -12.46 0.65
CA THR A 92 9.91 -12.14 0.60
C THR A 92 10.62 -12.88 -0.54
N PRO A 93 11.62 -12.25 -1.19
CA PRO A 93 12.35 -12.91 -2.26
C PRO A 93 13.29 -13.99 -1.69
N ALA A 94 13.41 -15.11 -2.41
CA ALA A 94 14.29 -16.22 -2.00
C ALA A 94 15.79 -15.94 -2.20
N GLY A 95 16.15 -14.96 -3.06
CA GLY A 95 17.56 -14.66 -3.38
C GLY A 95 18.27 -13.87 -2.28
N GLU A 96 19.50 -14.27 -1.92
CA GLU A 96 20.29 -13.65 -0.84
C GLU A 96 21.06 -12.39 -1.26
N ALA A 97 21.29 -12.19 -2.56
CA ALA A 97 22.07 -11.05 -3.06
C ALA A 97 21.35 -9.71 -2.81
N ILE A 98 21.87 -8.90 -1.88
CA ILE A 98 21.22 -7.66 -1.41
C ILE A 98 20.95 -6.65 -2.53
N VAL A 99 21.90 -6.45 -3.45
CA VAL A 99 21.72 -5.54 -4.60
C VAL A 99 20.58 -6.01 -5.50
N PHE A 100 20.51 -7.32 -5.75
CA PHE A 100 19.42 -7.90 -6.52
C PHE A 100 18.09 -7.69 -5.81
N ARG A 101 18.01 -7.92 -4.48
CA ARG A 101 16.79 -7.68 -3.68
C ARG A 101 16.32 -6.23 -3.76
N ALA A 102 17.25 -5.27 -3.71
CA ALA A 102 16.94 -3.84 -3.81
C ALA A 102 16.29 -3.50 -5.16
N ILE A 103 16.93 -3.90 -6.27
CA ILE A 103 16.46 -3.63 -7.63
C ILE A 103 15.16 -4.38 -7.90
N TYR A 104 15.11 -5.66 -7.55
CA TYR A 104 13.95 -6.52 -7.76
C TYR A 104 12.74 -6.01 -6.96
N GLY A 105 12.95 -5.57 -5.72
CA GLY A 105 11.93 -4.94 -4.87
C GLY A 105 11.44 -3.62 -5.45
N ALA A 106 12.35 -2.77 -5.93
CA ALA A 106 11.97 -1.51 -6.57
C ALA A 106 11.12 -1.73 -7.83
N LEU A 107 11.48 -2.69 -8.68
CA LEU A 107 10.74 -3.00 -9.91
C LEU A 107 9.39 -3.66 -9.63
N HIS A 108 9.33 -4.64 -8.73
CA HIS A 108 8.08 -5.30 -8.34
C HIS A 108 7.15 -4.33 -7.61
N GLY A 109 7.71 -3.46 -6.76
CA GLY A 109 6.97 -2.41 -6.08
C GLY A 109 6.38 -1.40 -7.07
N ALA A 110 7.15 -0.99 -8.08
CA ALA A 110 6.63 -0.11 -9.13
C ALA A 110 5.47 -0.78 -9.89
N ALA A 111 5.66 -2.02 -10.35
CA ALA A 111 4.62 -2.75 -11.07
C ALA A 111 3.35 -2.94 -10.21
N PHE A 112 3.51 -3.36 -8.97
CA PHE A 112 2.43 -3.50 -8.01
C PHE A 112 1.70 -2.18 -7.75
N GLY A 113 2.45 -1.11 -7.52
CA GLY A 113 1.88 0.21 -7.27
C GLY A 113 1.12 0.78 -8.46
N ILE A 114 1.52 0.48 -9.70
CA ILE A 114 0.73 0.81 -10.89
C ILE A 114 -0.61 0.07 -10.85
N TRP A 115 -0.60 -1.26 -10.68
CA TRP A 115 -1.83 -2.08 -10.66
C TRP A 115 -2.82 -1.62 -9.59
N MET A 116 -2.33 -1.50 -8.36
CA MET A 116 -3.13 -1.01 -7.24
C MET A 116 -3.63 0.41 -7.49
N GLY A 117 -2.78 1.25 -8.06
CA GLY A 117 -3.06 2.67 -8.22
C GLY A 117 -4.09 2.91 -9.31
N VAL A 118 -4.07 2.13 -10.39
CA VAL A 118 -5.12 2.14 -11.42
C VAL A 118 -6.46 1.73 -10.82
N ALA A 119 -6.50 0.68 -10.00
CA ALA A 119 -7.74 0.27 -9.34
C ALA A 119 -8.26 1.36 -8.38
N GLN A 120 -7.41 1.84 -7.48
CA GLN A 120 -7.77 2.89 -6.51
C GLN A 120 -8.10 4.23 -7.18
N TRP A 121 -7.54 4.51 -8.36
CA TRP A 121 -7.90 5.69 -9.14
C TRP A 121 -9.40 5.72 -9.48
N PHE A 122 -10.04 4.58 -9.75
CA PHE A 122 -11.49 4.53 -9.95
C PHE A 122 -12.30 4.98 -8.72
N ALA A 123 -11.76 4.79 -7.51
CA ALA A 123 -12.38 5.31 -6.28
C ALA A 123 -12.16 6.83 -6.12
N LEU A 124 -11.00 7.35 -6.57
CA LEU A 124 -10.65 8.76 -6.40
C LEU A 124 -11.18 9.69 -7.50
N ARG A 125 -11.32 9.21 -8.74
CA ARG A 125 -11.51 10.05 -9.94
C ARG A 125 -12.74 10.96 -9.92
N HIS A 126 -13.75 10.63 -9.12
CA HIS A 126 -14.98 11.42 -8.98
C HIS A 126 -14.91 12.46 -7.85
N ASN A 127 -13.94 12.36 -6.95
CA ASN A 127 -13.81 13.21 -5.77
C ASN A 127 -12.60 14.14 -5.82
N ILE A 128 -11.55 13.76 -6.56
CA ILE A 128 -10.25 14.44 -6.54
C ILE A 128 -9.85 14.89 -7.94
N ASN A 129 -9.63 16.19 -8.11
CA ASN A 129 -9.02 16.74 -9.31
C ASN A 129 -7.58 16.21 -9.46
N ARG A 130 -7.21 15.77 -10.67
CA ARG A 130 -5.91 15.14 -10.98
C ARG A 130 -5.67 13.79 -10.29
N ALA A 131 -6.73 13.07 -9.93
CA ALA A 131 -6.63 11.70 -9.44
C ALA A 131 -5.83 10.76 -10.36
N TRP A 132 -5.73 11.07 -11.67
CA TRP A 132 -4.91 10.31 -12.64
C TRP A 132 -3.42 10.23 -12.27
N ARG A 133 -2.92 11.10 -11.37
CA ARG A 133 -1.55 11.03 -10.84
C ARG A 133 -1.35 9.89 -9.85
N TRP A 134 -2.43 9.34 -9.29
CA TRP A 134 -2.39 8.34 -8.24
C TRP A 134 -1.62 7.06 -8.62
N PRO A 135 -1.80 6.45 -9.81
CA PRO A 135 -1.02 5.28 -10.20
C PRO A 135 0.50 5.50 -10.18
N TRP A 136 0.96 6.65 -10.67
CA TRP A 136 2.38 6.99 -10.69
C TRP A 136 2.95 7.24 -9.30
N ILE A 137 2.19 7.93 -8.46
CA ILE A 137 2.54 8.17 -7.05
C ILE A 137 2.64 6.83 -6.31
N LEU A 138 1.66 5.95 -6.49
CA LEU A 138 1.62 4.68 -5.79
C LEU A 138 2.74 3.74 -6.25
N ALA A 139 3.06 3.73 -7.54
CA ALA A 139 4.23 3.06 -8.09
C ALA A 139 5.53 3.50 -7.40
N LEU A 140 5.74 4.81 -7.24
CA LEU A 140 6.93 5.33 -6.57
C LEU A 140 6.96 4.94 -5.08
N CYS A 141 5.82 5.04 -4.38
CA CYS A 141 5.74 4.68 -2.96
C CYS A 141 6.08 3.21 -2.72
N TRP A 142 5.51 2.31 -3.52
CA TRP A 142 5.76 0.87 -3.41
C TRP A 142 7.15 0.48 -3.90
N SER A 143 7.67 1.13 -4.93
CA SER A 143 9.05 0.94 -5.40
C SER A 143 10.06 1.25 -4.29
N VAL A 144 9.92 2.41 -3.65
CA VAL A 144 10.77 2.79 -2.51
C VAL A 144 10.56 1.85 -1.33
N GLY A 145 9.30 1.57 -0.97
CA GLY A 145 8.97 0.73 0.17
C GLY A 145 9.52 -0.69 0.06
N LEU A 146 9.22 -1.40 -1.04
CA LEU A 146 9.72 -2.77 -1.23
C LEU A 146 11.23 -2.82 -1.44
N GLY A 147 11.81 -1.85 -2.16
CA GLY A 147 13.25 -1.75 -2.31
C GLY A 147 13.93 -1.68 -0.94
N LEU A 148 13.48 -0.78 -0.06
CA LEU A 148 14.00 -0.69 1.31
C LEU A 148 13.72 -1.97 2.10
N GLY A 149 12.47 -2.42 2.14
CA GLY A 149 12.08 -3.54 2.99
C GLY A 149 12.82 -4.83 2.65
N TRP A 150 12.94 -5.17 1.36
CA TRP A 150 13.65 -6.38 0.94
C TRP A 150 15.16 -6.28 1.13
N THR A 151 15.74 -5.09 0.99
CA THR A 151 17.16 -4.85 1.33
C THR A 151 17.41 -5.03 2.81
N PHE A 152 16.66 -4.35 3.67
CA PHE A 152 16.84 -4.44 5.13
C PHE A 152 16.52 -5.84 5.64
N GLY A 153 15.45 -6.47 5.15
CA GLY A 153 15.11 -7.85 5.52
C GLY A 153 16.17 -8.85 5.10
N GLY A 154 16.73 -8.70 3.89
CA GLY A 154 17.84 -9.52 3.41
C GLY A 154 19.10 -9.36 4.26
N VAL A 155 19.48 -8.11 4.60
CA VAL A 155 20.65 -7.85 5.47
C VAL A 155 20.46 -8.49 6.84
N LEU A 156 19.29 -8.33 7.45
CA LEU A 156 18.99 -8.94 8.75
C LEU A 156 19.00 -10.47 8.69
N ARG A 157 18.43 -11.07 7.63
CA ARG A 157 18.47 -12.52 7.41
C ARG A 157 19.90 -13.02 7.24
N LEU A 158 20.75 -12.32 6.47
CA LEU A 158 22.16 -12.68 6.32
C LEU A 158 22.93 -12.63 7.65
N LEU A 159 22.65 -11.61 8.48
CA LEU A 159 23.35 -11.44 9.76
C LEU A 159 22.88 -12.42 10.84
N THR A 160 21.62 -12.84 10.81
CA THR A 160 21.01 -13.62 11.89
C THR A 160 20.69 -15.06 11.53
N GLY A 161 20.59 -15.39 10.24
CA GLY A 161 20.06 -16.66 9.74
C GLY A 161 18.55 -16.84 9.96
N MET A 162 17.85 -15.86 10.55
CA MET A 162 16.45 -15.99 10.95
C MET A 162 15.49 -15.38 9.92
N PHE A 163 14.37 -16.07 9.68
CA PHE A 163 13.26 -15.53 8.89
C PHE A 163 12.63 -14.27 9.51
N LEU A 164 12.80 -14.05 10.82
CA LEU A 164 12.34 -12.83 11.48
C LEU A 164 12.90 -11.55 10.84
N GLY A 165 14.09 -11.61 10.25
CA GLY A 165 14.65 -10.49 9.49
C GLY A 165 13.75 -10.06 8.32
N GLU A 166 13.14 -11.01 7.64
CA GLU A 166 12.22 -10.77 6.52
C GLU A 166 10.93 -10.07 6.97
N LEU A 167 10.39 -10.46 8.12
CA LEU A 167 9.24 -9.80 8.73
C LEU A 167 9.55 -8.34 9.12
N VAL A 168 10.74 -8.09 9.66
CA VAL A 168 11.20 -6.72 9.94
C VAL A 168 11.33 -5.93 8.63
N GLY A 169 11.88 -6.53 7.58
CA GLY A 169 11.95 -5.95 6.24
C GLY A 169 10.58 -5.55 5.69
N LEU A 170 9.60 -6.45 5.74
CA LEU A 170 8.22 -6.14 5.34
C LEU A 170 7.60 -5.03 6.18
N THR A 171 7.87 -5.01 7.48
CA THR A 171 7.43 -3.92 8.36
C THR A 171 8.01 -2.58 7.90
N ILE A 172 9.29 -2.53 7.52
CA ILE A 172 9.93 -1.33 6.96
C ILE A 172 9.26 -0.92 5.63
N ALA A 173 8.95 -1.88 4.75
CA ALA A 173 8.26 -1.58 3.50
C ALA A 173 6.89 -0.94 3.76
N TRP A 174 6.08 -1.54 4.65
CA TRP A 174 4.76 -1.01 4.98
C TRP A 174 4.82 0.34 5.69
N LEU A 175 5.81 0.56 6.57
CA LEU A 175 6.06 1.88 7.18
C LEU A 175 6.29 2.94 6.10
N ALA A 176 7.22 2.68 5.18
CA ALA A 176 7.53 3.60 4.09
C ALA A 176 6.31 3.86 3.21
N VAL A 177 5.62 2.81 2.77
CA VAL A 177 4.41 2.91 1.93
C VAL A 177 3.32 3.70 2.64
N ALA A 178 2.99 3.36 3.89
CA ALA A 178 1.94 4.03 4.66
C ALA A 178 2.25 5.53 4.84
N SER A 179 3.50 5.87 5.18
CA SER A 179 3.91 7.26 5.33
C SER A 179 3.86 8.03 4.01
N LEU A 180 4.45 7.49 2.93
CA LEU A 180 4.54 8.18 1.64
C LEU A 180 3.17 8.34 0.98
N THR A 181 2.34 7.28 0.98
CA THR A 181 0.98 7.34 0.44
C THR A 181 0.10 8.29 1.24
N GLY A 182 0.25 8.35 2.57
CA GLY A 182 -0.43 9.31 3.42
C GLY A 182 -0.08 10.75 3.06
N ILE A 183 1.20 11.06 2.86
CA ILE A 183 1.65 12.40 2.44
C ILE A 183 1.04 12.76 1.09
N ALA A 184 1.09 11.82 0.14
CA ALA A 184 0.61 12.06 -1.21
C ALA A 184 -0.91 12.26 -1.28
N LEU A 185 -1.69 11.44 -0.56
CA LEU A 185 -3.14 11.64 -0.44
C LEU A 185 -3.49 12.94 0.27
N ASN A 186 -2.77 13.29 1.33
CA ASN A 186 -2.97 14.56 2.03
C ASN A 186 -2.81 15.76 1.06
N ARG A 187 -1.79 15.71 0.19
CA ARG A 187 -1.56 16.74 -0.85
C ARG A 187 -2.67 16.75 -1.90
N LEU A 188 -3.04 15.59 -2.45
CA LEU A 188 -4.10 15.48 -3.46
C LEU A 188 -5.46 15.97 -2.94
N LEU A 189 -5.81 15.60 -1.70
CA LEU A 189 -7.03 16.04 -1.04
C LEU A 189 -7.00 17.56 -0.76
N SER A 190 -5.86 18.08 -0.31
CA SER A 190 -5.69 19.53 -0.07
C SER A 190 -5.84 20.35 -1.35
N ASP A 191 -5.27 19.88 -2.46
CA ASP A 191 -5.38 20.52 -3.76
C ASP A 191 -6.83 20.50 -4.28
N ALA A 192 -7.53 19.38 -4.11
CA ALA A 192 -8.95 19.26 -4.46
C ALA A 192 -9.82 20.25 -3.68
N LYS A 193 -9.57 20.41 -2.37
CA LYS A 193 -10.26 21.40 -1.52
C LYS A 193 -10.05 22.82 -2.01
N LYS A 194 -8.82 23.19 -2.39
CA LYS A 194 -8.52 24.53 -2.94
C LYS A 194 -9.29 24.81 -4.24
N THR A 195 -9.39 23.81 -5.11
CA THR A 195 -10.12 23.98 -6.38
C THR A 195 -11.64 24.03 -6.24
N ALA A 196 -12.22 23.52 -5.15
CA ALA A 196 -13.67 23.51 -4.93
C ALA A 196 -14.19 24.76 -4.17
N GLY A 197 -13.28 25.54 -3.58
CA GLY A 197 -13.59 26.79 -2.88
C GLY A 197 -13.44 28.05 -3.73
N ASN A 198 -12.98 27.92 -4.97
CA ASN A 198 -13.00 28.94 -6.02
C ASN A 198 -14.18 28.69 -6.96
#